data_AF-A0A942G7P4-F1
#
_entry.id   AF-A0A942G7P4-F1
#
_cell.length_a   1.000
_cell.length_b   1.000
_cell.length_c   1.000
_cell.angle_alpha   90.00
_cell.angle_beta   90.00
_cell.angle_gamma   90.00
#
_symmetry.space_group_name_H-M   'P 1'
#
loop_
_entity.id
_entity.type
_entity.pdbx_description
1 polymer ?
#
loop_
_entity_poly.entity_id
_entity_poly.type
_entity_poly.pdbx_seq_one_letter_code
_entity_poly.pdbx_strand_id
1 'polypeptide(L)'
;APHMDMGDHVIVVNADKIVLSGAKAEQKLYHAHSGFPGGLRSVPFATMLEKKPTDIVEKAVKGMLPKNKLGNAMGKKLKVYAGADHPHTAQQPKPLPDHV
;
A
#
# COMPACT_ATOMS: atom_id res chain seq x y z
N ALA A 1 24.76 -0.23 2.70
CA ALA A 1 25.10 -1.41 1.88
C ALA A 1 23.81 -2.14 1.49
N PRO A 2 23.70 -2.75 0.30
CA PRO A 2 22.44 -3.28 -0.23
C PRO A 2 21.85 -4.46 0.57
N HIS A 3 22.61 -5.04 1.48
CA HIS A 3 22.17 -6.10 2.39
C HIS A 3 21.59 -5.58 3.72
N MET A 4 21.74 -4.27 4.01
CA MET A 4 21.28 -3.66 5.26
C MET A 4 20.05 -2.79 5.02
N ASP A 5 19.09 -2.83 5.95
CA ASP A 5 17.91 -1.98 5.93
C ASP A 5 18.22 -0.62 6.58
N MET A 6 18.47 0.39 5.75
CA MET A 6 18.78 1.77 6.17
C MET A 6 17.61 2.74 5.90
N GLY A 7 16.41 2.24 5.59
CA GLY A 7 15.26 3.07 5.25
C GLY A 7 14.47 3.58 6.46
N ASP A 8 13.73 4.67 6.26
CA ASP A 8 12.84 5.27 7.26
C ASP A 8 11.47 4.59 7.34
N HIS A 9 10.70 4.95 8.38
CA HIS A 9 9.28 4.61 8.47
C HIS A 9 8.45 5.67 7.76
N VAL A 10 7.45 5.24 7.01
CA VAL A 10 6.57 6.13 6.24
C VAL A 10 5.13 5.86 6.66
N ILE A 11 4.41 6.94 6.97
CA ILE A 11 3.00 6.91 7.32
C ILE A 11 2.21 7.56 6.19
N VAL A 12 1.25 6.83 5.64
CA VAL A 12 0.31 7.32 4.62
C VAL A 12 -1.06 7.42 5.28
N VAL A 13 -1.67 8.59 5.21
CA VAL A 13 -3.04 8.87 5.68
C VAL A 13 -3.95 9.19 4.50
N ASN A 14 -5.27 9.22 4.71
CA ASN A 14 -6.28 9.44 3.67
C ASN A 14 -6.19 8.43 2.51
N ALA A 15 -5.90 7.16 2.81
CA ALA A 15 -5.81 6.11 1.78
C ALA A 15 -7.15 5.81 1.08
N ASP A 16 -8.28 6.23 1.66
CA ASP A 16 -9.61 6.14 1.06
C ASP A 16 -9.85 7.19 -0.05
N LYS A 17 -9.07 8.27 -0.07
CA LYS A 17 -9.17 9.38 -1.02
C LYS A 17 -8.16 9.31 -2.15
N ILE A 18 -7.54 8.15 -2.38
CA ILE A 18 -6.60 7.97 -3.47
C ILE A 18 -7.30 8.12 -4.82
N VAL A 19 -6.68 8.87 -5.73
CA VAL A 19 -7.22 9.11 -7.07
C VAL A 19 -6.36 8.38 -8.10
N LEU A 20 -7.02 7.70 -9.03
CA LEU A 20 -6.38 7.13 -10.20
C LEU A 20 -6.67 7.99 -11.42
N SER A 21 -5.69 8.11 -12.32
CA SER A 21 -5.86 8.87 -13.56
C SER A 21 -6.68 8.10 -14.61
N GLY A 22 -7.47 8.82 -15.40
CA GLY A 22 -8.27 8.29 -16.51
C GLY A 22 -9.31 7.26 -16.06
N ALA A 23 -9.61 6.28 -16.92
CA ALA A 23 -10.60 5.22 -16.67
C ALA A 23 -10.10 4.10 -15.74
N LYS A 24 -8.93 4.25 -15.08
CA LYS A 24 -8.32 3.20 -14.25
C LYS A 24 -9.16 2.84 -13.03
N ALA A 25 -9.90 3.79 -12.46
CA ALA A 25 -10.76 3.52 -11.32
C ALA A 25 -11.87 2.51 -11.65
N GLU A 26 -12.35 2.50 -12.90
CA GLU A 26 -13.42 1.63 -13.38
C GLU A 26 -12.87 0.29 -13.91
N GLN A 27 -11.75 0.34 -14.61
CA GLN A 27 -11.22 -0.82 -15.33
C GLN A 27 -10.30 -1.71 -14.49
N LYS A 28 -9.72 -1.18 -13.40
CA LYS A 28 -8.71 -1.91 -12.62
C LYS A 28 -9.34 -3.02 -11.78
N LEU A 29 -8.89 -4.25 -12.03
CA LEU A 29 -9.25 -5.43 -11.27
C LEU A 29 -8.06 -5.93 -10.44
N TYR A 30 -8.32 -6.28 -9.19
CA TYR A 30 -7.38 -6.98 -8.31
C TYR A 30 -7.67 -8.48 -8.37
N HIS A 31 -6.70 -9.24 -8.86
CA HIS A 31 -6.80 -10.69 -8.94
C HIS A 31 -6.10 -11.37 -7.76
N ALA A 32 -6.70 -12.44 -7.25
CA ALA A 32 -6.11 -13.36 -6.28
C ALA A 32 -6.53 -14.78 -6.61
N HIS A 33 -5.68 -15.76 -6.33
CA HIS A 33 -5.97 -17.17 -6.58
C HIS A 33 -5.82 -17.97 -5.29
N SER A 34 -6.76 -18.87 -5.00
CA SER A 34 -6.72 -19.71 -3.79
C SER A 34 -5.77 -20.91 -3.89
N GLY A 35 -5.41 -21.32 -5.11
CA GLY A 35 -4.59 -22.51 -5.38
C GLY A 35 -5.37 -23.73 -5.88
N PHE A 36 -6.70 -23.71 -5.76
CA PHE A 36 -7.58 -24.79 -6.25
C PHE A 36 -8.12 -24.49 -7.66
N PRO A 37 -8.49 -25.52 -8.46
CA PRO A 37 -9.18 -25.30 -9.74
C PRO A 37 -10.43 -24.43 -9.56
N GLY A 38 -10.58 -23.39 -10.39
CA GLY A 38 -11.67 -22.40 -10.27
C GLY A 38 -11.49 -21.38 -9.14
N GLY A 39 -10.33 -21.34 -8.49
CA GLY A 39 -10.05 -20.50 -7.33
C GLY A 39 -9.73 -19.03 -7.60
N LEU A 40 -9.94 -18.53 -8.82
CA LEU A 40 -9.65 -17.15 -9.21
C LEU A 40 -10.73 -16.21 -8.66
N ARG A 41 -10.29 -15.16 -7.96
CA ARG A 41 -11.13 -14.08 -7.46
C ARG A 41 -10.67 -12.77 -8.07
N SER A 42 -11.62 -12.00 -8.59
CA SER A 42 -11.38 -10.68 -9.17
C SER A 42 -12.21 -9.66 -8.41
N VAL A 43 -11.57 -8.60 -7.92
CA VAL A 43 -12.24 -7.54 -7.15
C VAL A 43 -12.00 -6.20 -7.86
N PRO A 44 -13.05 -5.46 -8.25
CA PRO A 44 -12.90 -4.13 -8.81
C PRO A 44 -12.25 -3.14 -7.84
N PHE A 45 -11.55 -2.14 -8.38
CA PHE A 45 -10.92 -1.10 -7.59
C PHE A 45 -11.92 -0.38 -6.67
N ALA A 46 -13.10 -0.02 -7.17
CA ALA A 46 -14.14 0.65 -6.39
C ALA A 46 -14.53 -0.17 -5.14
N THR A 47 -14.82 -1.46 -5.30
CA THR A 47 -15.16 -2.36 -4.18
C THR A 47 -13.99 -2.53 -3.21
N MET A 48 -12.75 -2.53 -3.72
CA MET A 48 -11.57 -2.63 -2.87
C MET A 48 -11.33 -1.34 -2.08
N LEU A 49 -11.61 -0.18 -2.67
CA LEU A 49 -11.51 1.12 -2.02
C LEU A 49 -12.52 1.26 -0.88
N GLU A 50 -13.74 0.76 -1.06
CA GLU A 50 -14.77 0.76 0.00
C GLU A 50 -14.44 -0.20 1.14
N LYS A 51 -13.98 -1.43 0.83
CA LYS A 51 -13.80 -2.48 1.84
C LYS A 51 -12.45 -2.40 2.55
N LYS A 52 -11.39 -2.15 1.80
CA LYS A 52 -9.99 -2.21 2.26
C LYS A 52 -9.12 -1.21 1.50
N PRO A 53 -9.33 0.11 1.70
CA PRO A 53 -8.57 1.14 1.00
C PRO A 53 -7.07 1.08 1.28
N THR A 54 -6.68 0.70 2.51
CA THR A 54 -5.28 0.57 2.92
C THR A 54 -4.51 -0.47 2.10
N ASP A 55 -5.15 -1.62 1.81
CA ASP A 55 -4.54 -2.71 1.04
C ASP A 55 -4.13 -2.25 -0.37
N ILE A 56 -4.81 -1.26 -0.95
CA ILE A 56 -4.49 -0.77 -2.29
C ILE A 56 -3.09 -0.16 -2.32
N VAL A 57 -2.81 0.74 -1.37
CA VAL A 57 -1.52 1.42 -1.24
C VAL A 57 -0.45 0.42 -0.82
N GLU A 58 -0.74 -0.44 0.15
CA GLU A 58 0.22 -1.46 0.60
C GLU A 58 0.63 -2.42 -0.52
N LYS A 59 -0.33 -2.91 -1.32
CA LYS A 59 -0.05 -3.79 -2.45
C LYS A 59 0.79 -3.09 -3.51
N ALA A 60 0.50 -1.82 -3.81
CA ALA A 60 1.27 -1.05 -4.79
C ALA A 60 2.72 -0.88 -4.33
N VAL A 61 2.94 -0.40 -3.09
CA VAL A 61 4.28 -0.18 -2.54
C VAL A 61 5.04 -1.50 -2.39
N LYS A 62 4.42 -2.52 -1.79
CA LYS A 62 5.03 -3.85 -1.68
C LYS A 62 5.35 -4.43 -3.06
N GLY A 63 4.57 -4.09 -4.08
CA GLY A 63 4.82 -4.38 -5.49
C GLY A 63 6.18 -3.89 -5.98
N MET A 64 6.56 -2.67 -5.58
CA MET A 64 7.82 -2.00 -5.98
C MET A 64 9.04 -2.42 -5.15
N LEU A 65 8.85 -3.06 -3.99
CA LEU A 65 9.96 -3.51 -3.14
C LEU A 65 10.62 -4.82 -3.63
N PRO A 66 11.91 -5.05 -3.28
CA PRO A 66 12.61 -6.31 -3.55
C PRO A 66 11.86 -7.53 -2.99
N LYS A 67 11.76 -8.61 -3.78
CA LYS A 67 11.04 -9.83 -3.38
C LYS A 67 11.93 -10.80 -2.59
N ASN A 68 12.36 -10.37 -1.41
CA ASN A 68 13.19 -11.17 -0.51
C ASN A 68 12.84 -10.89 0.97
N LYS A 69 13.55 -11.54 1.89
CA LYS A 69 13.34 -11.36 3.34
C LYS A 69 13.53 -9.90 3.77
N LEU A 70 14.50 -9.20 3.17
CA LEU A 70 14.78 -7.79 3.44
C LEU A 70 13.62 -6.90 2.99
N GLY A 71 13.13 -7.04 1.76
CA GLY A 71 12.01 -6.25 1.25
C GLY A 71 10.71 -6.52 2.02
N ASN A 72 10.50 -7.74 2.52
CA ASN A 72 9.41 -8.02 3.46
C ASN A 72 9.57 -7.29 4.80
N ALA A 73 10.80 -7.11 5.30
CA ALA A 73 11.07 -6.31 6.49
C ALA A 73 10.85 -4.82 6.22
N MET A 74 11.36 -4.31 5.09
CA MET A 74 11.16 -2.93 4.64
C MET A 74 9.66 -2.60 4.51
N GLY A 75 8.88 -3.52 3.92
CA GLY A 75 7.43 -3.34 3.77
C GLY A 75 6.67 -3.19 5.09
N LYS A 76 7.20 -3.70 6.21
CA LYS A 76 6.59 -3.52 7.54
C LYS A 76 6.75 -2.10 8.10
N LYS A 77 7.69 -1.32 7.57
CA LYS A 77 7.93 0.08 7.94
C LYS A 77 6.90 1.04 7.36
N LEU A 78 6.17 0.61 6.33
CA LEU A 78 5.02 1.33 5.79
C LEU A 78 3.82 1.18 6.74
N LYS A 79 3.20 2.29 7.12
CA LYS A 79 1.94 2.33 7.87
C LYS A 79 0.91 3.09 7.04
N VAL A 80 -0.22 2.46 6.76
CA VAL A 80 -1.28 3.06 5.93
C VAL A 80 -2.57 3.14 6.74
N TYR A 81 -3.19 4.32 6.72
CA TYR A 81 -4.45 4.59 7.40
C TYR A 81 -5.48 5.10 6.39
N ALA A 82 -6.72 4.63 6.54
CA ALA A 82 -7.82 5.07 5.69
C ALA A 82 -8.13 6.55 5.93
N GLY A 83 -8.30 6.97 7.19
CA GLY A 83 -8.61 8.36 7.56
C GLY A 83 -7.39 9.27 7.64
N ALA A 84 -7.62 10.52 8.07
CA ALA A 84 -6.60 11.55 8.17
C ALA A 84 -5.66 11.37 9.38
N ASP A 85 -6.10 10.64 10.40
CA ASP A 85 -5.38 10.50 11.67
C ASP A 85 -4.54 9.21 11.73
N HIS A 86 -3.46 9.28 12.50
CA HIS A 86 -2.62 8.13 12.85
C HIS A 86 -2.26 8.15 14.34
N PRO A 87 -2.08 6.98 14.99
CA PRO A 87 -1.72 6.90 16.41
C PRO A 87 -0.24 7.22 16.69
N HIS A 88 0.57 7.51 15.67
CA HIS A 88 2.03 7.65 15.76
C HIS A 88 2.53 9.04 16.18
N THR A 89 1.80 9.75 17.04
CA THR A 89 2.18 11.10 17.48
C THR A 89 3.46 11.11 18.31
N ALA A 90 3.70 10.07 19.12
CA ALA A 90 4.89 9.94 19.94
C ALA A 90 6.20 9.86 19.14
N GLN A 91 6.13 9.39 17.89
CA GLN A 91 7.30 9.28 17.00
C GLN A 91 7.68 10.60 16.32
N GLN A 92 6.89 11.66 16.52
CA GLN A 92 7.11 12.99 15.91
C GLN A 92 7.40 12.92 14.40
N PRO A 93 6.49 12.33 13.60
CA PRO A 93 6.70 12.18 12.17
C PRO A 93 6.82 13.54 11.48
N LYS A 94 7.72 13.61 10.50
CA LYS A 94 7.91 14.79 9.66
C LYS A 94 7.16 14.61 8.34
N PRO A 95 6.57 15.69 7.78
CA PRO A 95 6.05 15.65 6.43
C PRO A 95 7.12 15.14 5.45
N LEU A 96 6.71 14.25 4.54
CA LEU A 96 7.58 13.84 3.45
C LEU A 96 7.81 15.07 2.55
N PRO A 97 9.07 15.43 2.25
CA PRO A 97 9.32 16.56 1.35
C PRO A 97 8.74 16.24 -0.04
N ASP A 98 7.96 17.17 -0.58
CA ASP A 98 7.64 17.19 -2.01
C ASP A 98 8.97 17.28 -2.76
N HIS A 99 9.17 16.38 -3.70
CA HIS A 99 10.48 16.08 -4.30
C HIS A 99 11.29 17.34 -4.69
N VAL A 100 12.61 17.31 -4.42
CA VAL A 100 13.64 18.14 -5.07
C VAL A 100 13.73 17.78 -6.54
#